data_AF-A0A4Y7I8G3-F1
#
_entry.id   AF-A0A4Y7I8G3-F1
#
_cell.length_a   1.000
_cell.length_b   1.000
_cell.length_c   1.000
_cell.angle_alpha   90.00
_cell.angle_beta   90.00
_cell.angle_gamma   90.00
#
_symmetry.space_group_name_H-M   'P 1'
#
loop_
_entity.id
_entity.type
_entity.pdbx_description
1 polymer ?
#
loop_
_entity_poly.entity_id
_entity_poly.type
_entity_poly.pdbx_seq_one_letter_code
_entity_poly.pdbx_strand_id
1 'polypeptide(L)'
;MKTVWASDNAFTGKIPDFIGNWSKLTSLRFQGNSFEGPIPPSLSNLTLLTDLRISDLSNISSSLDFIKGMKKLTVLVLRNNLISGGIPSNVGEYGELQRLDLSFNNLTGRIPAALFNLSSLSNLFLGNNSLSGILPPQKSSSLRTVDLSYNQLSGSFPSWVTQQNTSLNLVANNFPDDILRNSVPASGLNCLQRNFSCNRDPPRYSSFAIKCGGSNMRSSDGIDFEADNATLGAASFNLTNTRRWAVSNVGLFAEREGAQYTLNTLSQITGTLDSELFQTSRISGGSLRYYGLGLENGPYNVNLRFAETDYKDPSTLTWESLGRRVFDIYLQGNRLVKDFDIRKEAGGASNRAVEKNYKVQVSQNYLEIHLFWAGKGTCCIPKQDFQPTVSNLPPAAPKKSKTGLIVGIVVSVAVLSLIAIFAVFYCRRKRSDIDEEEELKNATDDFNSANKLGEGGFGSVYKVIN
;
A
#
# COMPACT_ATOMS: atom_id res chain seq x y z
N MET A 1 18.87 -14.37 9.32
CA MET A 1 18.03 -13.17 9.13
C MET A 1 17.31 -13.29 7.79
N LYS A 2 15.98 -13.06 7.73
CA LYS A 2 15.18 -13.17 6.49
C LYS A 2 14.72 -11.81 5.93
N THR A 3 14.35 -10.90 6.82
CA THR A 3 13.88 -9.56 6.46
C THR A 3 14.64 -8.52 7.29
N VAL A 4 15.08 -7.46 6.64
CA VAL A 4 15.64 -6.27 7.29
C VAL A 4 15.02 -5.04 6.67
N TRP A 5 14.44 -4.20 7.52
CA TRP A 5 13.83 -2.94 7.12
C TRP A 5 14.26 -1.84 8.07
N ALA A 6 14.80 -0.75 7.51
CA ALA A 6 15.24 0.42 8.24
C ALA A 6 15.02 1.70 7.41
N SER A 7 13.83 1.90 6.85
CA SER A 7 13.53 3.06 5.97
C SER A 7 13.10 4.30 6.75
N ASP A 8 13.35 5.48 6.18
CA ASP A 8 12.92 6.77 6.77
C ASP A 8 13.46 7.02 8.19
N ASN A 9 14.71 6.65 8.45
CA ASN A 9 15.35 6.72 9.79
C ASN A 9 16.55 7.68 9.85
N ALA A 10 16.83 8.43 8.78
CA ALA A 10 17.98 9.34 8.70
C ALA A 10 19.35 8.69 8.99
N PHE A 11 19.50 7.37 8.80
CA PHE A 11 20.79 6.70 8.96
C PHE A 11 21.83 7.26 7.99
N THR A 12 23.08 7.38 8.46
CA THR A 12 24.22 7.94 7.72
C THR A 12 25.35 6.92 7.60
N GLY A 13 26.43 7.31 6.92
CA GLY A 13 27.59 6.45 6.66
C GLY A 13 27.28 5.42 5.58
N LYS A 14 28.17 4.44 5.40
CA LYS A 14 28.03 3.41 4.36
C LYS A 14 27.12 2.27 4.80
N ILE A 15 26.43 1.65 3.85
CA ILE A 15 25.80 0.35 4.07
C ILE A 15 26.91 -0.68 4.36
N PRO A 16 26.89 -1.41 5.49
CA PRO A 16 27.99 -2.31 5.84
C PRO A 16 28.11 -3.54 4.94
N ASP A 17 29.35 -3.89 4.55
CA ASP A 17 29.62 -5.04 3.67
C ASP A 17 29.18 -6.39 4.25
N PHE A 18 29.18 -6.53 5.58
CA PHE A 18 28.81 -7.78 6.25
C PHE A 18 27.36 -8.21 5.99
N ILE A 19 26.49 -7.30 5.53
CA ILE A 19 25.12 -7.62 5.15
C ILE A 19 25.09 -8.69 4.05
N GLY A 20 26.11 -8.72 3.17
CA GLY A 20 26.30 -9.75 2.16
C GLY A 20 26.45 -11.18 2.72
N ASN A 21 26.74 -11.34 4.01
CA ASN A 21 26.86 -12.66 4.66
C ASN A 21 25.51 -13.24 5.09
N TRP A 22 24.41 -12.48 5.01
CA TRP A 22 23.08 -12.94 5.39
C TRP A 22 22.42 -13.75 4.28
N SER A 23 23.00 -14.91 3.93
CA SER A 23 22.59 -15.74 2.78
C SER A 23 21.12 -16.19 2.75
N LYS A 24 20.40 -16.09 3.87
CA LYS A 24 18.95 -16.40 3.98
C LYS A 24 18.05 -15.16 3.81
N LEU A 25 18.61 -13.99 3.51
CA LEU A 25 17.87 -12.74 3.40
C LEU A 25 17.03 -12.75 2.11
N THR A 26 15.74 -12.43 2.26
CA THR A 26 14.76 -12.36 1.18
C THR A 26 14.25 -10.93 0.96
N SER A 27 14.32 -10.06 1.98
CA SER A 27 13.89 -8.67 1.87
C SER A 27 14.87 -7.72 2.56
N LEU A 28 15.35 -6.72 1.82
CA LEU A 28 16.23 -5.65 2.29
C LEU A 28 15.68 -4.29 1.87
N ARG A 29 15.30 -3.46 2.85
CA ARG A 29 14.65 -2.16 2.61
C ARG A 29 15.35 -1.04 3.37
N PHE A 30 16.07 -0.18 2.67
CA PHE A 30 16.84 0.97 3.19
C PHE A 30 16.50 2.31 2.51
N GLN A 31 15.34 2.41 1.85
CA GLN A 31 14.90 3.68 1.25
C GLN A 31 14.73 4.81 2.27
N GLY A 32 14.90 6.07 1.85
CA GLY A 32 14.63 7.24 2.70
C GLY A 32 15.63 7.46 3.82
N ASN A 33 16.90 7.09 3.62
CA ASN A 33 17.96 7.39 4.58
C ASN A 33 18.91 8.46 4.04
N SER A 34 20.05 8.64 4.68
CA SER A 34 21.13 9.52 4.24
C SER A 34 22.44 8.73 4.14
N PHE A 35 22.35 7.48 3.66
CA PHE A 35 23.50 6.61 3.47
C PHE A 35 24.45 7.17 2.38
N GLU A 36 25.70 6.80 2.50
CA GLU A 36 26.75 7.09 1.54
C GLU A 36 27.00 5.89 0.64
N GLY A 37 27.27 6.18 -0.63
CA GLY A 37 27.65 5.16 -1.59
C GLY A 37 29.09 4.65 -1.42
N PRO A 38 29.47 3.65 -2.22
CA PRO A 38 28.61 2.94 -3.17
C PRO A 38 27.71 1.89 -2.48
N ILE A 39 26.75 1.32 -3.22
CA ILE A 39 26.08 0.07 -2.82
C ILE A 39 27.15 -1.02 -2.68
N PRO A 40 27.24 -1.73 -1.54
CA PRO A 40 28.24 -2.75 -1.32
C PRO A 40 28.20 -3.86 -2.37
N PRO A 41 29.31 -4.16 -3.06
CA PRO A 41 29.35 -5.27 -4.01
C PRO A 41 29.03 -6.61 -3.35
N SER A 42 29.30 -6.77 -2.05
CA SER A 42 28.99 -7.99 -1.28
C SER A 42 27.49 -8.35 -1.28
N LEU A 43 26.60 -7.40 -1.56
CA LEU A 43 25.17 -7.69 -1.72
C LEU A 43 24.89 -8.65 -2.89
N SER A 44 25.82 -8.82 -3.83
CA SER A 44 25.71 -9.83 -4.90
C SER A 44 25.60 -11.26 -4.37
N ASN A 45 26.06 -11.52 -3.14
CA ASN A 45 25.97 -12.82 -2.48
C ASN A 45 24.54 -13.18 -2.05
N LEU A 46 23.63 -12.21 -2.01
CA LEU A 46 22.26 -12.36 -1.50
C LEU A 46 21.30 -12.85 -2.60
N THR A 47 21.60 -14.00 -3.19
CA THR A 47 20.87 -14.56 -4.34
C THR A 47 19.44 -15.00 -4.04
N LEU A 48 19.05 -15.05 -2.76
CA LEU A 48 17.67 -15.33 -2.33
C LEU A 48 16.80 -14.07 -2.16
N LEU A 49 17.35 -12.86 -2.38
CA LEU A 49 16.56 -11.63 -2.30
C LEU A 49 15.45 -11.60 -3.35
N THR A 50 14.24 -11.30 -2.87
CA THR A 50 13.05 -11.07 -3.69
C THR A 50 12.66 -9.59 -3.70
N ASP A 51 12.91 -8.86 -2.60
CA ASP A 51 12.60 -7.44 -2.47
C ASP A 51 13.86 -6.67 -2.03
N LEU A 52 14.42 -5.87 -2.94
CA LEU A 52 15.56 -4.99 -2.69
C LEU A 52 15.17 -3.54 -2.93
N ARG A 53 15.22 -2.71 -1.89
CA ARG A 53 14.93 -1.27 -1.98
C ARG A 53 16.02 -0.45 -1.30
N ILE A 54 16.74 0.35 -2.09
CA ILE A 54 17.74 1.30 -1.62
C ILE A 54 17.47 2.62 -2.34
N SER A 55 17.46 3.74 -1.63
CA SER A 55 17.37 5.07 -2.25
C SER A 55 18.21 6.07 -1.47
N ASP A 56 18.43 7.22 -2.11
CA ASP A 56 19.00 8.42 -1.49
C ASP A 56 20.47 8.28 -1.08
N LEU A 57 21.22 7.44 -1.81
CA LEU A 57 22.66 7.37 -1.65
C LEU A 57 23.35 8.62 -2.16
N SER A 58 24.39 9.04 -1.44
CA SER A 58 25.19 10.23 -1.76
C SER A 58 26.68 9.89 -1.93
N ASN A 59 27.47 10.89 -2.35
CA ASN A 59 28.94 10.86 -2.49
C ASN A 59 29.49 10.00 -3.63
N ILE A 60 29.30 8.67 -3.62
CA ILE A 60 29.98 7.75 -4.53
C ILE A 60 28.98 7.00 -5.41
N SER A 61 29.21 6.98 -6.71
CA SER A 61 28.38 6.28 -7.70
C SER A 61 28.46 4.75 -7.55
N SER A 62 27.37 4.07 -7.87
CA SER A 62 27.32 2.60 -7.94
C SER A 62 27.13 2.12 -9.39
N SER A 63 27.28 0.81 -9.63
CA SER A 63 26.89 0.15 -10.88
C SER A 63 25.79 -0.90 -10.62
N LEU A 64 25.16 -1.40 -11.69
CA LEU A 64 24.20 -2.50 -11.63
C LEU A 64 24.87 -3.90 -11.67
N ASP A 65 26.19 -4.00 -11.55
CA ASP A 65 26.87 -5.30 -11.69
C ASP A 65 26.52 -6.27 -10.56
N PHE A 66 26.31 -5.75 -9.34
CA PHE A 66 26.03 -6.57 -8.16
C PHE A 66 24.72 -7.36 -8.27
N ILE A 67 23.75 -6.88 -9.06
CA ILE A 67 22.45 -7.57 -9.21
C ILE A 67 22.50 -8.71 -10.22
N LYS A 68 23.59 -8.90 -10.97
CA LYS A 68 23.66 -9.83 -12.13
C LYS A 68 23.15 -11.25 -11.81
N GLY A 69 23.46 -11.77 -10.61
CA GLY A 69 23.06 -13.10 -10.14
C GLY A 69 21.75 -13.18 -9.35
N MET A 70 21.08 -12.06 -9.09
CA MET A 70 19.92 -11.98 -8.18
C MET A 70 18.60 -12.29 -8.89
N LYS A 71 18.46 -13.50 -9.45
CA LYS A 71 17.35 -13.87 -10.35
C LYS A 71 15.97 -14.04 -9.70
N LYS A 72 15.92 -14.09 -8.37
CA LYS A 72 14.67 -14.19 -7.59
C LYS A 72 14.02 -12.84 -7.29
N LEU A 73 14.62 -11.74 -7.75
CA LEU A 73 14.07 -10.41 -7.51
C LEU A 73 12.68 -10.27 -8.17
N THR A 74 11.68 -9.96 -7.35
CA THR A 74 10.34 -9.56 -7.77
C THR A 74 10.17 -8.04 -7.71
N VAL A 75 10.84 -7.39 -6.75
CA VAL A 75 10.86 -5.94 -6.58
C VAL A 75 12.30 -5.45 -6.49
N LEU A 76 12.69 -4.57 -7.41
CA LEU A 76 13.97 -3.88 -7.39
C LEU A 76 13.75 -2.37 -7.48
N VAL A 77 14.03 -1.66 -6.39
CA VAL A 77 13.94 -0.20 -6.32
C VAL A 77 15.31 0.35 -5.94
N LEU A 78 16.00 0.94 -6.91
CA LEU A 78 17.31 1.56 -6.74
C LEU A 78 17.30 3.03 -7.20
N ARG A 79 16.20 3.74 -6.96
CA ARG A 79 16.04 5.14 -7.37
C ARG A 79 16.98 6.08 -6.59
N ASN A 80 17.41 7.16 -7.22
CA ASN A 80 18.19 8.22 -6.56
C ASN A 80 19.47 7.73 -5.85
N ASN A 81 20.29 6.94 -6.54
CA ASN A 81 21.49 6.30 -5.97
C ASN A 81 22.79 6.59 -6.74
N LEU A 82 22.78 7.60 -7.62
CA LEU A 82 23.93 7.96 -8.46
C LEU A 82 24.45 6.77 -9.30
N ILE A 83 23.57 5.82 -9.67
CA ILE A 83 23.96 4.63 -10.42
C ILE A 83 24.32 5.04 -11.84
N SER A 84 25.47 4.57 -12.32
CA SER A 84 25.99 4.90 -13.65
C SER A 84 26.16 3.65 -14.52
N GLY A 85 26.56 3.85 -15.78
CA GLY A 85 26.68 2.76 -16.75
C GLY A 85 25.36 2.42 -17.45
N GLY A 86 25.34 1.29 -18.16
CA GLY A 86 24.15 0.83 -18.90
C GLY A 86 23.29 -0.14 -18.09
N ILE A 87 22.03 -0.28 -18.48
CA ILE A 87 21.19 -1.38 -18.00
C ILE A 87 21.78 -2.69 -18.55
N PRO A 88 22.11 -3.70 -17.71
CA PRO A 88 22.72 -4.95 -18.16
C PRO A 88 21.91 -5.68 -19.24
N SER A 89 22.59 -6.23 -20.26
CA SER A 89 21.93 -6.95 -21.35
C SER A 89 21.18 -8.21 -20.89
N ASN A 90 21.61 -8.81 -19.78
CA ASN A 90 21.00 -9.99 -19.19
C ASN A 90 19.79 -9.68 -18.29
N VAL A 91 19.24 -8.46 -18.34
CA VAL A 91 18.01 -8.08 -17.62
C VAL A 91 16.77 -8.90 -18.06
N GLY A 92 16.83 -9.57 -19.21
CA GLY A 92 15.81 -10.54 -19.62
C GLY A 92 15.73 -11.80 -18.76
N GLU A 93 16.74 -12.07 -17.93
CA GLU A 93 16.79 -13.29 -17.09
C GLU A 93 16.02 -13.15 -15.76
N TYR A 94 15.51 -11.96 -15.41
CA TYR A 94 14.74 -11.74 -14.18
C TYR A 94 13.26 -12.09 -14.40
N GLY A 95 12.96 -13.36 -14.62
CA GLY A 95 11.62 -13.84 -15.00
C GLY A 95 10.52 -13.58 -13.97
N GLU A 96 10.87 -13.38 -12.69
CA GLU A 96 9.94 -13.08 -11.60
C GLU A 96 9.79 -11.58 -11.33
N LEU A 97 10.53 -10.71 -12.02
CA LEU A 97 10.54 -9.28 -11.75
C LEU A 97 9.18 -8.65 -12.10
N GLN A 98 8.55 -8.03 -11.12
CA GLN A 98 7.24 -7.37 -11.23
C GLN A 98 7.36 -5.85 -11.22
N ARG A 99 8.34 -5.32 -10.48
CA ARG A 99 8.60 -3.88 -10.35
C ARG A 99 10.10 -3.60 -10.46
N LEU A 100 10.45 -2.73 -11.40
CA LEU A 100 11.78 -2.17 -11.56
C LEU A 100 11.69 -0.64 -11.49
N ASP A 101 12.41 -0.05 -10.53
CA ASP A 101 12.55 1.40 -10.41
C ASP A 101 14.03 1.77 -10.31
N LEU A 102 14.56 2.30 -11.40
CA LEU A 102 15.92 2.82 -11.52
C LEU A 102 15.91 4.33 -11.81
N SER A 103 14.80 5.01 -11.51
CA SER A 103 14.64 6.42 -11.79
C SER A 103 15.63 7.30 -11.01
N PHE A 104 15.91 8.50 -11.49
CA PHE A 104 16.81 9.47 -10.83
C PHE A 104 18.24 8.91 -10.64
N ASN A 105 18.82 8.36 -11.70
CA ASN A 105 20.20 7.88 -11.70
C ASN A 105 20.96 8.51 -12.88
N ASN A 106 22.21 8.07 -13.07
CA ASN A 106 23.09 8.50 -14.15
C ASN A 106 23.24 7.38 -15.20
N LEU A 107 22.19 6.58 -15.43
CA LEU A 107 22.23 5.49 -16.40
C LEU A 107 22.34 6.04 -17.83
N THR A 108 23.08 5.34 -18.67
CA THR A 108 23.40 5.71 -20.05
C THR A 108 23.14 4.53 -21.01
N GLY A 109 23.34 4.74 -22.30
CA GLY A 109 23.15 3.70 -23.31
C GLY A 109 21.68 3.42 -23.63
N ARG A 110 21.44 2.31 -24.35
CA ARG A 110 20.11 1.93 -24.83
C ARG A 110 19.34 1.11 -23.79
N ILE A 111 18.02 1.21 -23.83
CA ILE A 111 17.14 0.32 -23.07
C ILE A 111 17.15 -1.08 -23.73
N PRO A 112 17.56 -2.16 -23.03
CA PRO A 112 17.54 -3.50 -23.60
C PRO A 112 16.11 -3.95 -23.91
N ALA A 113 15.85 -4.43 -25.14
CA ALA A 113 14.52 -4.89 -25.53
C ALA A 113 13.98 -6.05 -24.67
N ALA A 114 14.89 -6.90 -24.16
CA ALA A 114 14.54 -8.00 -23.26
C ALA A 114 13.84 -7.54 -21.98
N LEU A 115 14.12 -6.32 -21.49
CA LEU A 115 13.44 -5.74 -20.32
C LEU A 115 11.94 -5.54 -20.57
N PHE A 116 11.58 -5.11 -21.77
CA PHE A 116 10.19 -4.86 -22.15
C PHE A 116 9.41 -6.16 -22.43
N ASN A 117 10.12 -7.28 -22.61
CA ASN A 117 9.55 -8.59 -22.91
C ASN A 117 9.43 -9.49 -21.67
N LEU A 118 9.80 -9.01 -20.48
CA LEU A 118 9.62 -9.77 -19.23
C LEU A 118 8.14 -10.05 -18.97
N SER A 119 7.80 -11.33 -18.78
CA SER A 119 6.41 -11.79 -18.64
C SER A 119 5.74 -11.32 -17.35
N SER A 120 6.51 -11.11 -16.28
CA SER A 120 5.98 -10.70 -14.97
C SER A 120 6.03 -9.19 -14.72
N LEU A 121 6.80 -8.45 -15.53
CA LEU A 121 7.08 -7.04 -15.26
C LEU A 121 5.84 -6.20 -15.52
N SER A 122 5.35 -5.55 -14.47
CA SER A 122 4.15 -4.71 -14.52
C SER A 122 4.48 -3.22 -14.43
N ASN A 123 5.54 -2.87 -13.71
CA ASN A 123 5.90 -1.48 -13.43
C ASN A 123 7.38 -1.23 -13.73
N LEU A 124 7.64 -0.28 -14.61
CA LEU A 124 8.98 0.12 -15.03
C LEU A 124 9.16 1.63 -14.92
N PHE A 125 10.09 2.06 -14.07
CA PHE A 125 10.48 3.46 -13.90
C PHE A 125 11.95 3.63 -14.22
N LEU A 126 12.24 4.31 -15.33
CA LEU A 126 13.59 4.65 -15.78
C LEU A 126 13.75 6.17 -15.96
N GLY A 127 12.79 6.96 -15.48
CA GLY A 127 12.80 8.40 -15.66
C GLY A 127 14.00 9.09 -14.99
N ASN A 128 14.35 10.29 -15.43
CA ASN A 128 15.49 11.05 -14.93
C ASN A 128 16.80 10.26 -14.99
N ASN A 129 17.21 9.93 -16.21
CA ASN A 129 18.49 9.29 -16.53
C ASN A 129 19.06 9.93 -17.81
N SER A 130 20.12 9.33 -18.38
CA SER A 130 20.70 9.70 -19.67
C SER A 130 20.59 8.54 -20.68
N LEU A 131 19.50 7.77 -20.61
CA LEU A 131 19.23 6.68 -21.56
C LEU A 131 18.93 7.27 -22.94
N SER A 132 19.42 6.61 -23.99
CA SER A 132 19.37 7.11 -25.37
C SER A 132 18.95 6.02 -26.36
N GLY A 133 18.74 6.41 -27.62
CA GLY A 133 18.28 5.51 -28.68
C GLY A 133 16.75 5.41 -28.74
N ILE A 134 16.27 4.35 -29.39
CA ILE A 134 14.85 4.17 -29.68
C ILE A 134 14.11 3.43 -28.57
N LEU A 135 12.78 3.61 -28.53
CA LEU A 135 11.90 2.77 -27.72
C LEU A 135 11.95 1.30 -28.21
N PRO A 136 11.93 0.31 -27.30
CA PRO A 136 11.85 -1.09 -27.69
C PRO A 136 10.64 -1.38 -28.60
N PRO A 137 10.80 -2.18 -29.67
CA PRO A 137 9.74 -2.35 -30.68
C PRO A 137 8.53 -3.14 -30.17
N GLN A 138 8.72 -3.94 -29.11
CA GLN A 138 7.69 -4.76 -28.50
C GLN A 138 7.59 -4.48 -27.01
N LYS A 139 6.43 -4.80 -26.45
CA LYS A 139 6.11 -4.66 -25.04
C LYS A 139 5.26 -5.86 -24.61
N SER A 140 5.61 -6.48 -23.50
CA SER A 140 4.78 -7.49 -22.85
C SER A 140 3.40 -6.93 -22.49
N SER A 141 2.38 -7.79 -22.51
CA SER A 141 1.02 -7.46 -22.09
C SER A 141 0.91 -7.20 -20.58
N SER A 142 1.84 -7.75 -19.79
CA SER A 142 1.91 -7.52 -18.34
C SER A 142 2.39 -6.12 -17.98
N LEU A 143 3.20 -5.47 -18.81
CA LEU A 143 3.79 -4.16 -18.52
C LEU A 143 2.73 -3.05 -18.62
N ARG A 144 2.23 -2.57 -17.48
CA ARG A 144 1.12 -1.60 -17.38
C ARG A 144 1.59 -0.17 -17.14
N THR A 145 2.69 0.01 -16.43
CA THR A 145 3.23 1.33 -16.08
C THR A 145 4.64 1.47 -16.60
N VAL A 146 4.88 2.51 -17.41
CA VAL A 146 6.17 2.79 -18.04
C VAL A 146 6.47 4.28 -17.93
N ASP A 147 7.45 4.63 -17.10
CA ASP A 147 8.01 5.98 -17.05
C ASP A 147 9.41 5.98 -17.68
N LEU A 148 9.56 6.72 -18.76
CA LEU A 148 10.84 6.98 -19.44
C LEU A 148 11.11 8.48 -19.53
N SER A 149 10.44 9.29 -18.71
CA SER A 149 10.57 10.74 -18.77
C SER A 149 11.99 11.20 -18.44
N TYR A 150 12.40 12.39 -18.89
CA TYR A 150 13.72 12.97 -18.60
C TYR A 150 14.88 12.03 -18.98
N ASN A 151 14.87 11.58 -20.24
CA ASN A 151 15.93 10.80 -20.87
C ASN A 151 16.30 11.43 -22.22
N GLN A 152 17.14 10.78 -23.02
CA GLN A 152 17.60 11.23 -24.33
C GLN A 152 17.04 10.32 -25.45
N LEU A 153 15.86 9.73 -25.24
CA LEU A 153 15.24 8.81 -26.19
C LEU A 153 14.74 9.56 -27.41
N SER A 154 14.76 8.90 -28.57
CA SER A 154 14.42 9.48 -29.87
C SER A 154 13.83 8.43 -30.82
N GLY A 155 13.56 8.82 -32.06
CA GLY A 155 13.04 7.92 -33.10
C GLY A 155 11.51 7.85 -33.13
N SER A 156 10.99 6.87 -33.87
CA SER A 156 9.55 6.66 -34.04
C SER A 156 8.91 5.96 -32.85
N PHE A 157 7.59 6.12 -32.71
CA PHE A 157 6.81 5.41 -31.70
C PHE A 157 6.40 4.01 -32.19
N PRO A 158 6.76 2.94 -31.45
CA PRO A 158 6.21 1.61 -31.69
C PRO A 158 4.69 1.59 -31.48
N SER A 159 4.03 0.59 -32.07
CA SER A 159 2.56 0.44 -32.00
C SER A 159 1.99 0.32 -30.58
N TRP A 160 2.80 -0.11 -29.60
CA TRP A 160 2.37 -0.20 -28.22
C TRP A 160 2.20 1.16 -27.54
N VAL A 161 2.89 2.21 -28.02
CA VAL A 161 2.78 3.57 -27.45
C VAL A 161 1.36 4.11 -27.63
N THR A 162 0.66 3.70 -28.69
CA THR A 162 -0.72 4.11 -28.99
C THR A 162 -1.80 3.25 -28.36
N GLN A 163 -1.44 2.23 -27.57
CA GLN A 163 -2.40 1.33 -26.92
C GLN A 163 -2.99 1.96 -25.65
N GLN A 164 -4.32 1.95 -25.52
CA GLN A 164 -5.07 2.64 -24.45
C GLN A 164 -4.96 2.03 -23.03
N ASN A 165 -4.07 1.07 -22.80
CA ASN A 165 -4.00 0.31 -21.53
C ASN A 165 -2.62 0.41 -20.84
N THR A 166 -1.81 1.41 -21.17
CA THR A 166 -0.49 1.63 -20.56
C THR A 166 -0.43 3.04 -19.96
N SER A 167 -0.15 3.14 -18.66
CA SER A 167 0.27 4.39 -18.03
C SER A 167 1.68 4.71 -18.53
N LEU A 168 1.80 5.70 -19.40
CA LEU A 168 3.04 6.02 -20.09
C LEU A 168 3.45 7.48 -19.85
N ASN A 169 4.72 7.69 -19.51
CA ASN A 169 5.31 9.02 -19.44
C ASN A 169 6.59 9.11 -20.28
N LEU A 170 6.59 10.03 -21.25
CA LEU A 170 7.68 10.27 -22.21
C LEU A 170 8.18 11.73 -22.17
N VAL A 171 7.76 12.52 -21.17
CA VAL A 171 8.15 13.93 -21.01
C VAL A 171 9.67 14.07 -21.00
N ALA A 172 10.19 15.17 -21.53
CA ALA A 172 11.60 15.54 -21.59
C ALA A 172 12.49 14.47 -22.23
N ASN A 173 12.14 14.08 -23.46
CA ASN A 173 12.97 13.29 -24.38
C ASN A 173 13.29 14.10 -25.67
N ASN A 174 13.83 13.42 -26.68
CA ASN A 174 14.27 13.97 -27.97
C ASN A 174 13.43 13.39 -29.13
N PHE A 175 12.13 13.18 -28.94
CA PHE A 175 11.27 12.67 -30.02
C PHE A 175 11.05 13.74 -31.10
N PRO A 176 11.17 13.40 -32.40
CA PRO A 176 10.95 14.34 -33.50
C PRO A 176 9.53 14.92 -33.56
N ASP A 177 9.40 16.20 -33.91
CA ASP A 177 8.11 16.91 -33.94
C ASP A 177 7.10 16.31 -34.95
N ASP A 178 7.56 15.76 -36.06
CA ASP A 178 6.72 15.09 -37.07
C ASP A 178 6.05 13.83 -36.52
N ILE A 179 6.77 13.06 -35.71
CA ILE A 179 6.22 11.87 -35.02
C ILE A 179 5.20 12.29 -33.95
N LEU A 180 5.48 13.36 -33.21
CA LEU A 180 4.63 13.86 -32.14
C LEU A 180 3.29 14.43 -32.65
N ARG A 181 3.27 15.05 -33.83
CA ARG A 181 2.03 15.59 -34.43
C ARG A 181 1.07 14.49 -34.90
N ASN A 182 1.62 13.35 -35.34
CA ASN A 182 0.85 12.27 -35.98
C ASN A 182 0.37 11.18 -35.00
N SER A 183 0.72 11.27 -33.71
CA SER A 183 0.46 10.23 -32.73
C SER A 183 -0.55 10.66 -31.66
N VAL A 184 -1.67 9.96 -31.56
CA VAL A 184 -2.80 10.28 -30.67
C VAL A 184 -2.47 10.33 -29.16
N PRO A 185 -1.51 9.56 -28.60
CA PRO A 185 -1.10 9.70 -27.19
C PRO A 185 -0.30 10.98 -26.90
N ALA A 186 0.11 11.73 -27.93
CA ALA A 186 1.07 12.83 -27.83
C ALA A 186 0.43 14.22 -27.76
N SER A 187 -0.87 14.33 -27.48
CA SER A 187 -1.51 15.64 -27.28
C SER A 187 -0.79 16.40 -26.16
N GLY A 188 0.02 17.38 -26.56
CA GLY A 188 0.85 18.18 -25.66
C GLY A 188 2.24 17.64 -25.33
N LEU A 189 2.61 16.43 -25.75
CA LEU A 189 3.96 15.89 -25.52
C LEU A 189 5.03 16.70 -26.27
N ASN A 190 4.67 17.28 -27.42
CA ASN A 190 5.52 18.22 -28.18
C ASN A 190 5.95 19.42 -27.33
N CYS A 191 5.05 19.94 -26.49
CA CYS A 191 5.35 21.03 -25.57
C CYS A 191 6.24 20.61 -24.40
N LEU A 192 6.44 19.31 -24.20
CA LEU A 192 7.13 18.77 -23.04
C LEU A 192 8.39 18.00 -23.44
N GLN A 193 8.91 18.14 -24.66
CA GLN A 193 10.22 17.60 -25.04
C GLN A 193 11.38 18.47 -24.52
N ARG A 194 12.60 17.92 -24.46
CA ARG A 194 13.78 18.60 -23.89
C ARG A 194 14.06 19.97 -24.50
N ASN A 195 13.83 20.10 -25.80
CA ASN A 195 14.06 21.34 -26.52
C ASN A 195 12.85 22.28 -26.47
N PHE A 196 11.86 22.05 -25.60
CA PHE A 196 10.67 22.88 -25.41
C PHE A 196 10.18 23.53 -26.72
N SER A 197 9.76 22.73 -27.70
CA SER A 197 9.59 23.20 -29.09
C SER A 197 8.33 24.04 -29.30
N CYS A 198 7.48 24.21 -28.28
CA CYS A 198 6.20 24.89 -28.40
C CYS A 198 6.17 26.23 -27.66
N ASN A 199 5.40 27.19 -28.18
CA ASN A 199 5.14 28.49 -27.53
C ASN A 199 6.40 29.31 -27.15
N ARG A 200 7.54 29.12 -27.85
CA ARG A 200 8.75 29.94 -27.62
C ARG A 200 8.56 31.39 -28.02
N ASP A 201 7.95 31.67 -29.18
CA ASP A 201 7.73 33.04 -29.64
C ASP A 201 6.48 33.16 -30.55
N PRO A 202 5.67 34.23 -30.41
CA PRO A 202 5.70 35.21 -29.32
C PRO A 202 5.25 34.59 -27.98
N PRO A 203 5.69 35.12 -26.81
CA PRO A 203 5.17 34.72 -25.52
C PRO A 203 3.66 34.98 -25.46
N ARG A 204 2.94 34.10 -24.75
CA ARG A 204 1.46 34.10 -24.70
C ARG A 204 0.91 34.53 -23.35
N TYR A 205 1.70 34.34 -22.29
CA TYR A 205 1.26 34.54 -20.93
C TYR A 205 2.36 35.23 -20.13
N SER A 206 1.98 36.16 -19.25
CA SER A 206 2.89 36.79 -18.30
C SER A 206 2.85 36.13 -16.92
N SER A 207 1.84 35.30 -16.65
CA SER A 207 1.66 34.61 -15.36
C SER A 207 0.83 33.33 -15.50
N PHE A 208 0.88 32.48 -14.49
CA PHE A 208 0.02 31.32 -14.31
C PHE A 208 -0.13 31.00 -12.82
N ALA A 209 -1.25 30.40 -12.43
CA ALA A 209 -1.50 29.90 -11.09
C ALA A 209 -2.32 28.61 -11.17
N ILE A 210 -1.99 27.62 -10.35
CA ILE A 210 -2.53 26.25 -10.46
C ILE A 210 -3.13 25.83 -9.13
N LYS A 211 -4.41 25.43 -9.12
CA LYS A 211 -5.02 24.73 -7.99
C LYS A 211 -4.70 23.24 -8.11
N CYS A 212 -3.58 22.83 -7.53
CA CYS A 212 -3.05 21.47 -7.60
C CYS A 212 -4.04 20.43 -7.04
N GLY A 213 -4.77 19.72 -7.90
CA GLY A 213 -5.74 18.69 -7.51
C GLY A 213 -7.17 19.17 -7.30
N GLY A 214 -7.64 20.27 -7.92
CA GLY A 214 -9.02 20.75 -7.77
C GLY A 214 -9.55 21.59 -8.95
N SER A 215 -10.76 22.12 -8.78
CA SER A 215 -11.43 23.00 -9.74
C SER A 215 -10.87 24.43 -9.74
N ASN A 216 -11.23 25.25 -10.73
CA ASN A 216 -10.80 26.65 -10.76
C ASN A 216 -11.28 27.39 -9.52
N MET A 217 -10.49 28.35 -9.03
CA MET A 217 -10.93 29.23 -7.95
C MET A 217 -10.23 30.58 -8.04
N ARG A 218 -10.79 31.58 -7.34
CA ARG A 218 -10.17 32.88 -7.17
C ARG A 218 -9.85 33.10 -5.70
N SER A 219 -8.62 33.47 -5.39
CA SER A 219 -8.19 33.80 -4.03
C SER A 219 -8.60 35.21 -3.61
N SER A 220 -8.53 35.45 -2.30
CA SER A 220 -8.80 36.73 -1.64
C SER A 220 -7.89 37.88 -2.10
N ASP A 221 -6.65 37.58 -2.52
CA ASP A 221 -5.72 38.52 -3.15
C ASP A 221 -5.97 38.74 -4.66
N GLY A 222 -7.03 38.12 -5.21
CA GLY A 222 -7.51 38.33 -6.56
C GLY A 222 -6.88 37.45 -7.64
N ILE A 223 -6.01 36.49 -7.27
CA ILE A 223 -5.36 35.56 -8.21
C ILE A 223 -6.34 34.47 -8.66
N ASP A 224 -6.44 34.28 -9.98
CA ASP A 224 -7.23 33.20 -10.59
C ASP A 224 -6.39 31.93 -10.75
N PHE A 225 -6.71 30.89 -9.97
CA PHE A 225 -6.07 29.58 -10.04
C PHE A 225 -6.81 28.67 -11.03
N GLU A 226 -6.08 28.15 -12.02
CA GLU A 226 -6.59 27.16 -12.98
C GLU A 226 -6.65 25.75 -12.38
N ALA A 227 -7.67 24.98 -12.78
CA ALA A 227 -7.95 23.64 -12.28
C ALA A 227 -6.91 22.61 -12.71
N ASP A 228 -6.29 21.93 -11.76
CA ASP A 228 -5.67 20.63 -12.00
C ASP A 228 -6.64 19.50 -11.63
N ASN A 229 -7.54 19.18 -12.56
CA ASN A 229 -8.56 18.13 -12.43
C ASN A 229 -8.21 16.84 -13.20
N ALA A 230 -7.01 16.75 -13.77
CA ALA A 230 -6.60 15.62 -14.57
C ALA A 230 -6.53 14.33 -13.72
N THR A 231 -7.00 13.22 -14.29
CA THR A 231 -6.80 11.88 -13.72
C THR A 231 -5.40 11.41 -14.05
N LEU A 232 -4.48 11.61 -13.11
CA LEU A 232 -3.09 11.20 -13.23
C LEU A 232 -2.86 9.86 -12.54
N GLY A 233 -1.98 9.05 -13.14
CA GLY A 233 -1.54 7.77 -12.64
C GLY A 233 -0.04 7.76 -12.29
N ALA A 234 0.49 6.57 -12.05
CA ALA A 234 1.87 6.34 -11.62
C ALA A 234 2.93 6.75 -12.65
N ALA A 235 2.59 6.81 -13.94
CA ALA A 235 3.44 7.37 -14.99
C ALA A 235 2.54 8.09 -15.99
N SER A 236 2.37 9.39 -15.80
CA SER A 236 1.44 10.18 -16.61
C SER A 236 1.85 11.63 -16.73
N PHE A 237 1.30 12.31 -17.73
CA PHE A 237 1.38 13.75 -17.87
C PHE A 237 0.08 14.26 -18.48
N ASN A 238 -0.20 15.54 -18.29
CA ASN A 238 -1.35 16.20 -18.87
C ASN A 238 -0.99 17.64 -19.26
N LEU A 239 -1.37 18.04 -20.48
CA LEU A 239 -1.30 19.42 -20.93
C LEU A 239 -2.71 20.03 -20.84
N THR A 240 -2.82 21.22 -20.28
CA THR A 240 -4.10 21.93 -20.26
C THR A 240 -4.60 22.31 -21.66
N ASN A 241 -5.91 22.45 -21.79
CA ASN A 241 -6.53 22.94 -23.03
C ASN A 241 -6.09 24.38 -23.36
N THR A 242 -5.87 25.21 -22.35
CA THR A 242 -5.30 26.56 -22.51
C THR A 242 -3.85 26.50 -23.00
N ARG A 243 -3.17 25.36 -22.83
CA ARG A 243 -1.73 25.19 -23.06
C ARG A 243 -0.89 26.20 -22.27
N ARG A 244 -1.44 26.74 -21.18
CA ARG A 244 -0.74 27.67 -20.29
C ARG A 244 0.14 26.93 -19.29
N TRP A 245 -0.28 25.73 -18.88
CA TRP A 245 0.54 24.90 -18.02
C TRP A 245 0.31 23.41 -18.27
N ALA A 246 1.24 22.59 -17.78
CA ALA A 246 1.16 21.13 -17.81
C ALA A 246 1.61 20.53 -16.49
N VAL A 247 1.30 19.25 -16.29
CA VAL A 247 1.72 18.47 -15.13
C VAL A 247 2.27 17.12 -15.56
N SER A 248 3.29 16.62 -14.85
CA SER A 248 3.82 15.27 -14.99
C SER A 248 3.93 14.62 -13.62
N ASN A 249 3.41 13.40 -13.49
CA ASN A 249 3.37 12.66 -12.25
C ASN A 249 3.98 11.27 -12.42
N VAL A 250 4.88 10.92 -11.49
CA VAL A 250 5.67 9.68 -11.52
C VAL A 250 5.75 9.05 -10.13
N GLY A 251 5.65 7.73 -10.09
CA GLY A 251 5.97 6.91 -8.93
C GLY A 251 4.74 6.25 -8.29
N LEU A 252 4.97 5.09 -7.70
CA LEU A 252 3.98 4.33 -6.94
C LEU A 252 4.19 4.52 -5.45
N PHE A 253 3.10 4.68 -4.72
CA PHE A 253 3.10 4.56 -3.27
C PHE A 253 3.51 3.13 -2.88
N ALA A 254 4.45 3.01 -1.95
CA ALA A 254 5.22 1.78 -1.72
C ALA A 254 4.37 0.50 -1.61
N GLU A 255 3.31 0.51 -0.81
CA GLU A 255 2.48 -0.66 -0.48
C GLU A 255 0.99 -0.48 -0.86
N ARG A 256 0.63 0.61 -1.56
CA ARG A 256 -0.77 0.94 -1.84
C ARG A 256 -1.13 0.69 -3.30
N GLU A 257 -1.80 -0.42 -3.56
CA GLU A 257 -2.46 -0.66 -4.84
C GLU A 257 -3.69 0.27 -5.00
N GLY A 258 -3.95 0.75 -6.22
CA GLY A 258 -5.10 1.61 -6.52
C GLY A 258 -5.06 2.98 -5.83
N ALA A 259 -3.88 3.48 -5.47
CA ALA A 259 -3.73 4.77 -4.83
C ALA A 259 -4.30 5.92 -5.69
N GLN A 260 -5.08 6.78 -5.04
CA GLN A 260 -5.50 8.05 -5.63
C GLN A 260 -4.32 9.02 -5.60
N TYR A 261 -4.18 9.82 -6.67
CA TYR A 261 -3.16 10.86 -6.77
C TYR A 261 -3.69 12.24 -6.34
N THR A 262 -4.85 12.26 -5.71
CA THR A 262 -5.43 13.45 -5.09
C THR A 262 -5.87 13.12 -3.66
N LEU A 263 -5.75 14.09 -2.78
CA LEU A 263 -6.30 14.07 -1.43
C LEU A 263 -7.33 15.19 -1.31
N ASN A 264 -8.34 14.93 -0.48
CA ASN A 264 -9.37 15.90 -0.13
C ASN A 264 -9.42 16.01 1.39
N THR A 265 -9.69 17.22 1.88
CA THR A 265 -9.92 17.50 3.29
C THR A 265 -11.11 18.43 3.46
N LEU A 266 -11.84 18.23 4.55
CA LEU A 266 -12.89 19.15 5.00
C LEU A 266 -12.39 20.07 6.13
N SER A 267 -11.11 19.94 6.51
CA SER A 267 -10.52 20.73 7.59
C SER A 267 -10.35 22.19 7.15
N GLN A 268 -10.66 23.11 8.05
CA GLN A 268 -10.31 24.52 7.87
C GLN A 268 -8.80 24.69 7.98
N ILE A 269 -8.22 25.45 7.06
CA ILE A 269 -6.79 25.75 7.05
C ILE A 269 -6.56 27.11 7.71
N THR A 270 -5.70 27.10 8.73
CA THR A 270 -5.30 28.30 9.47
C THR A 270 -4.13 29.01 8.80
N GLY A 271 -3.91 30.29 9.13
CA GLY A 271 -2.80 31.07 8.57
C GLY A 271 -3.01 31.53 7.12
N THR A 272 -4.23 31.44 6.59
CA THR A 272 -4.62 31.91 5.26
C THR A 272 -6.07 32.40 5.28
N LEU A 273 -6.42 33.28 4.35
CA LEU A 273 -7.81 33.64 4.05
C LEU A 273 -8.43 32.68 3.02
N ASP A 274 -7.61 31.89 2.34
CA ASP A 274 -7.99 31.06 1.18
C ASP A 274 -8.03 29.56 1.53
N SER A 275 -8.78 29.18 2.58
CA SER A 275 -8.82 27.77 3.01
C SER A 275 -9.27 26.80 1.92
N GLU A 276 -10.10 27.24 0.97
CA GLU A 276 -10.61 26.45 -0.16
C GLU A 276 -9.49 25.98 -1.13
N LEU A 277 -8.38 26.72 -1.18
CA LEU A 277 -7.23 26.37 -2.01
C LEU A 277 -6.67 24.99 -1.66
N PHE A 278 -6.68 24.68 -0.37
CA PHE A 278 -6.07 23.50 0.22
C PHE A 278 -7.04 22.34 0.47
N GLN A 279 -8.35 22.53 0.23
CA GLN A 279 -9.36 21.48 0.40
C GLN A 279 -9.09 20.26 -0.48
N THR A 280 -8.38 20.46 -1.59
CA THR A 280 -7.94 19.39 -2.47
C THR A 280 -6.46 19.58 -2.80
N SER A 281 -5.71 18.48 -2.93
CA SER A 281 -4.27 18.51 -3.16
C SER A 281 -3.79 17.36 -4.04
N ARG A 282 -2.95 17.66 -5.03
CA ARG A 282 -2.24 16.65 -5.83
C ARG A 282 -1.15 15.99 -4.99
N ILE A 283 -1.07 14.67 -5.02
CA ILE A 283 0.00 13.89 -4.38
C ILE A 283 0.70 12.98 -5.40
N SER A 284 1.93 12.57 -5.07
CA SER A 284 2.78 11.75 -5.93
C SER A 284 3.57 10.72 -5.13
N GLY A 285 3.81 9.56 -5.74
CA GLY A 285 4.62 8.47 -5.17
C GLY A 285 6.10 8.56 -5.52
N GLY A 286 6.56 9.66 -6.13
CA GLY A 286 7.96 9.84 -6.52
C GLY A 286 8.28 11.26 -6.98
N SER A 287 7.67 11.72 -8.07
CA SER A 287 7.98 13.02 -8.67
C SER A 287 6.73 13.67 -9.22
N LEU A 288 6.48 14.91 -8.80
CA LEU A 288 5.43 15.77 -9.31
C LEU A 288 6.07 17.00 -9.95
N ARG A 289 5.79 17.23 -11.23
CA ARG A 289 6.29 18.39 -11.97
C ARG A 289 5.15 19.19 -12.53
N TYR A 290 5.21 20.51 -12.36
CA TYR A 290 4.37 21.46 -13.04
C TYR A 290 5.22 22.32 -13.97
N TYR A 291 4.64 22.68 -15.12
CA TYR A 291 5.28 23.50 -16.12
C TYR A 291 4.37 24.67 -16.44
N GLY A 292 4.81 25.91 -16.22
CA GLY A 292 4.21 27.09 -16.86
C GLY A 292 4.78 27.21 -18.27
N LEU A 293 3.94 27.36 -19.29
CA LEU A 293 4.31 27.27 -20.70
C LEU A 293 3.95 28.54 -21.47
N GLY A 294 4.76 28.93 -22.44
CA GLY A 294 4.53 30.13 -23.24
C GLY A 294 4.64 31.43 -22.44
N LEU A 295 5.45 31.42 -21.38
CA LEU A 295 5.69 32.56 -20.52
C LEU A 295 6.56 33.62 -21.19
N GLU A 296 6.42 34.88 -20.80
CA GLU A 296 7.41 35.91 -21.10
C GLU A 296 8.76 35.54 -20.46
N ASN A 297 9.87 35.87 -21.14
CA ASN A 297 11.19 35.67 -20.57
C ASN A 297 11.51 36.81 -19.61
N GLY A 298 12.05 36.48 -18.43
CA GLY A 298 12.38 37.46 -17.40
C GLY A 298 12.33 36.91 -15.98
N PRO A 299 12.43 37.81 -14.98
CA PRO A 299 12.35 37.45 -13.58
C PRO A 299 10.91 37.17 -13.14
N TYR A 300 10.70 36.02 -12.51
CA TYR A 300 9.43 35.61 -11.91
C TYR A 300 9.56 35.46 -10.39
N ASN A 301 8.51 35.88 -9.68
CA ASN A 301 8.31 35.54 -8.28
C ASN A 301 7.39 34.31 -8.22
N VAL A 302 7.92 33.16 -7.82
CA VAL A 302 7.19 31.91 -7.66
C VAL A 302 6.77 31.78 -6.20
N ASN A 303 5.46 31.84 -5.94
CA ASN A 303 4.86 31.60 -4.63
C ASN A 303 4.31 30.17 -4.59
N LEU A 304 4.92 29.31 -3.77
CA LEU A 304 4.44 27.94 -3.52
C LEU A 304 3.67 27.92 -2.19
N ARG A 305 2.43 27.44 -2.21
CA ARG A 305 1.53 27.38 -1.05
C ARG A 305 1.31 25.91 -0.65
N PHE A 306 1.56 25.58 0.61
CA PHE A 306 1.45 24.22 1.14
C PHE A 306 0.60 24.18 2.41
N ALA A 307 -0.03 23.04 2.66
CA ALA A 307 -0.60 22.70 3.96
C ALA A 307 -0.55 21.18 4.14
N GLU A 308 -0.21 20.69 5.33
CA GLU A 308 -0.32 19.27 5.65
C GLU A 308 -1.73 18.98 6.16
N THR A 309 -2.50 18.24 5.37
CA THR A 309 -3.94 18.03 5.57
C THR A 309 -4.31 16.56 5.77
N ASP A 310 -3.36 15.64 5.61
CA ASP A 310 -3.56 14.20 5.66
C ASP A 310 -3.26 13.65 7.06
N TYR A 311 -2.14 14.09 7.63
CA TYR A 311 -1.73 13.69 8.97
C TYR A 311 -2.35 14.58 10.05
N LYS A 312 -2.87 13.96 11.11
CA LYS A 312 -3.45 14.67 12.26
C LYS A 312 -2.41 15.53 12.97
N ASP A 313 -2.90 16.54 13.68
CA ASP A 313 -2.05 17.43 14.46
C ASP A 313 -1.31 16.66 15.57
N PRO A 314 -0.03 16.96 15.86
CA PRO A 314 0.72 16.29 16.94
C PRO A 314 0.00 16.32 18.30
N SER A 315 -0.77 17.37 18.59
CA SER A 315 -1.56 17.48 19.82
C SER A 315 -2.62 16.39 20.00
N THR A 316 -3.01 15.69 18.92
CA THR A 316 -3.95 14.56 19.05
C THR A 316 -3.33 13.33 19.71
N LEU A 317 -1.99 13.28 19.81
CA LEU A 317 -1.23 12.17 20.39
C LEU A 317 -1.61 10.79 19.81
N THR A 318 -2.02 10.75 18.54
CA THR A 318 -2.38 9.51 17.83
C THR A 318 -1.23 9.06 16.93
N TRP A 319 -1.19 7.77 16.60
CA TRP A 319 -0.23 7.23 15.63
C TRP A 319 -0.33 7.91 14.25
N GLU A 320 -1.52 8.43 13.89
CA GLU A 320 -1.76 9.21 12.65
C GLU A 320 -1.03 10.56 12.64
N SER A 321 -0.68 11.12 13.81
CA SER A 321 0.05 12.39 13.90
C SER A 321 1.57 12.23 13.77
N LEU A 322 2.08 11.00 13.78
CA LEU A 322 3.52 10.71 13.62
C LEU A 322 4.00 10.83 12.17
N GLY A 323 3.07 10.84 11.22
CA GLY A 323 3.43 10.84 9.81
C GLY A 323 4.03 12.17 9.34
N ARG A 324 4.99 12.09 8.41
CA ARG A 324 5.71 13.24 7.85
C ARG A 324 5.67 13.22 6.33
N ARG A 325 5.56 14.39 5.70
CA ARG A 325 5.66 14.55 4.25
C ARG A 325 6.92 15.32 3.91
N VAL A 326 7.93 14.60 3.44
CA VAL A 326 9.27 15.15 3.22
C VAL A 326 9.62 15.03 1.74
N PHE A 327 9.95 16.14 1.08
CA PHE A 327 10.33 16.13 -0.34
C PHE A 327 11.32 17.25 -0.66
N ASP A 328 12.01 17.16 -1.78
CA ASP A 328 12.88 18.22 -2.27
C ASP A 328 12.08 19.17 -3.19
N ILE A 329 12.44 20.46 -3.16
CA ILE A 329 11.87 21.49 -4.04
C ILE A 329 12.92 21.94 -5.04
N TYR A 330 12.59 21.81 -6.32
CA TYR A 330 13.40 22.29 -7.44
C TYR A 330 12.62 23.31 -8.26
N LEU A 331 13.30 24.38 -8.69
CA LEU A 331 12.80 25.32 -9.70
C LEU A 331 13.82 25.44 -10.84
N GLN A 332 13.37 25.27 -12.09
CA GLN A 332 14.24 25.25 -13.27
C GLN A 332 15.45 24.31 -13.11
N GLY A 333 15.22 23.12 -12.55
CA GLY A 333 16.25 22.11 -12.31
C GLY A 333 17.18 22.39 -11.11
N ASN A 334 17.14 23.56 -10.49
CA ASN A 334 17.97 23.88 -9.32
C ASN A 334 17.28 23.43 -8.03
N ARG A 335 17.95 22.62 -7.21
CA ARG A 335 17.44 22.26 -5.87
C ARG A 335 17.53 23.46 -4.94
N LEU A 336 16.37 23.98 -4.53
CA LEU A 336 16.29 25.12 -3.62
C LEU A 336 16.22 24.66 -2.17
N VAL A 337 15.44 23.60 -1.90
CA VAL A 337 15.29 23.03 -0.56
C VAL A 337 15.40 21.52 -0.65
N LYS A 338 16.22 20.95 0.24
CA LYS A 338 16.32 19.51 0.45
C LYS A 338 15.52 19.12 1.68
N ASP A 339 14.84 17.98 1.65
CA ASP A 339 14.10 17.42 2.79
C ASP A 339 13.07 18.41 3.37
N PHE A 340 12.35 19.15 2.52
CA PHE A 340 11.28 20.08 2.92
C PHE A 340 10.14 19.32 3.59
N ASP A 341 9.81 19.72 4.82
CA ASP A 341 8.73 19.15 5.62
C ASP A 341 7.68 20.23 5.89
N ILE A 342 6.48 20.06 5.32
CA ILE A 342 5.41 21.06 5.40
C ILE A 342 5.03 21.36 6.86
N ARG A 343 4.90 20.33 7.70
CA ARG A 343 4.48 20.50 9.10
C ARG A 343 5.57 21.20 9.90
N LYS A 344 6.84 20.85 9.67
CA LYS A 344 7.97 21.52 10.31
C LYS A 344 7.96 23.03 10.02
N GLU A 345 7.71 23.40 8.77
CA GLU A 345 7.64 24.81 8.34
C GLU A 345 6.38 25.53 8.86
N ALA A 346 5.31 24.80 9.18
CA ALA A 346 4.12 25.32 9.83
C ALA A 346 4.27 25.53 11.36
N GLY A 347 5.48 25.36 11.89
CA GLY A 347 5.72 25.43 13.35
C GLY A 347 5.18 24.21 14.10
N GLY A 348 5.08 23.06 13.42
CA GLY A 348 4.60 21.80 14.01
C GLY A 348 3.10 21.56 13.87
N ALA A 349 2.33 22.52 13.37
CA ALA A 349 0.87 22.39 13.24
C ALA A 349 0.45 21.70 11.94
N SER A 350 -0.53 20.80 12.02
CA SER A 350 -1.28 20.35 10.84
C SER A 350 -2.37 21.37 10.47
N ASN A 351 -2.90 21.32 9.24
CA ASN A 351 -3.94 22.23 8.74
C ASN A 351 -3.58 23.72 8.89
N ARG A 352 -2.31 24.06 8.69
CA ARG A 352 -1.82 25.44 8.65
C ARG A 352 -1.10 25.69 7.34
N ALA A 353 -1.46 26.79 6.68
CA ALA A 353 -0.85 27.20 5.43
C ALA A 353 0.59 27.67 5.65
N VAL A 354 1.45 27.33 4.69
CA VAL A 354 2.85 27.72 4.61
C VAL A 354 3.11 28.22 3.19
N GLU A 355 3.71 29.40 3.08
CA GLU A 355 4.12 29.96 1.79
C GLU A 355 5.63 30.02 1.66
N LYS A 356 6.11 29.70 0.46
CA LYS A 356 7.53 29.83 0.09
C LYS A 356 7.65 30.62 -1.21
N ASN A 357 8.37 31.74 -1.12
CA ASN A 357 8.58 32.67 -2.23
C ASN A 357 10.00 32.52 -2.77
N TYR A 358 10.12 32.33 -4.08
CA TYR A 358 11.40 32.18 -4.77
C TYR A 358 11.46 33.09 -5.98
N LYS A 359 12.65 33.63 -6.27
CA LYS A 359 12.92 34.37 -7.51
C LYS A 359 13.57 33.43 -8.52
N VAL A 360 13.01 33.36 -9.72
CA VAL A 360 13.46 32.46 -10.79
C VAL A 360 13.54 33.21 -12.10
N GLN A 361 14.55 32.90 -12.92
CA GLN A 361 14.66 33.42 -14.27
C GLN A 361 14.01 32.46 -15.27
N VAL A 362 13.12 32.98 -16.11
CA VAL A 362 12.54 32.29 -17.25
C VAL A 362 13.29 32.76 -18.50
N SER A 363 13.93 31.82 -19.20
CA SER A 363 14.78 32.12 -20.37
C SER A 363 14.34 31.41 -21.66
N GLN A 364 13.45 30.43 -21.54
CA GLN A 364 12.99 29.61 -22.66
C GLN A 364 11.45 29.55 -22.71
N ASN A 365 10.78 30.58 -22.21
CA ASN A 365 9.32 30.72 -22.19
C ASN A 365 8.60 29.60 -21.43
N TYR A 366 9.31 28.90 -20.55
CA TYR A 366 8.72 27.95 -19.62
C TYR A 366 9.36 28.04 -18.24
N LEU A 367 8.57 27.66 -17.23
CA LEU A 367 9.00 27.54 -15.86
C LEU A 367 8.67 26.13 -15.36
N GLU A 368 9.67 25.40 -14.91
CA GLU A 368 9.51 24.08 -14.29
C GLU A 368 9.55 24.18 -12.76
N ILE A 369 8.54 23.59 -12.12
CA ILE A 369 8.46 23.35 -10.68
C ILE A 369 8.50 21.84 -10.49
N HIS A 370 9.44 21.34 -9.68
CA HIS A 370 9.58 19.91 -9.43
C HIS A 370 9.63 19.63 -7.93
N LEU A 371 8.65 18.85 -7.47
CA LEU A 371 8.50 18.38 -6.10
C LEU A 371 8.87 16.90 -6.06
N PHE A 372 9.99 16.57 -5.43
CA PHE A 372 10.61 15.26 -5.54
C PHE A 372 10.62 14.51 -4.21
N TRP A 373 9.90 13.40 -4.16
CA TRP A 373 9.93 12.47 -3.05
C TRP A 373 11.04 11.42 -3.25
N ALA A 374 12.18 11.68 -2.62
CA ALA A 374 13.37 10.85 -2.72
C ALA A 374 13.20 9.48 -2.01
N GLY A 375 12.31 9.42 -1.00
CA GLY A 375 12.08 8.22 -0.18
C GLY A 375 11.88 8.49 1.30
N LYS A 376 12.08 9.74 1.72
CA LYS A 376 11.93 10.21 3.09
C LYS A 376 10.52 10.67 3.41
N GLY A 377 10.11 10.53 4.65
CA GLY A 377 8.73 10.74 5.05
C GLY A 377 7.88 9.49 4.91
N THR A 378 6.73 9.54 5.57
CA THR A 378 5.85 8.41 5.77
C THR A 378 5.11 8.10 4.47
N CYS A 379 5.35 6.93 3.90
CA CYS A 379 4.74 6.55 2.61
C CYS A 379 3.21 6.41 2.68
N CYS A 380 2.69 6.00 3.84
CA CYS A 380 1.27 5.92 4.14
C CYS A 380 1.04 5.73 5.65
N ILE A 381 -0.07 6.25 6.13
CA ILE A 381 -0.68 5.86 7.42
C ILE A 381 -1.26 4.44 7.22
N PRO A 382 -0.84 3.41 7.98
CA PRO A 382 -1.47 2.09 7.89
C PRO A 382 -2.99 2.18 8.11
N LYS A 383 -3.80 1.94 7.08
CA LYS A 383 -5.28 1.84 7.23
C LYS A 383 -5.74 0.51 7.81
N GLN A 384 -4.86 -0.21 8.50
CA GLN A 384 -5.27 -1.37 9.26
C GLN A 384 -5.84 -0.82 10.56
N ASP A 385 -7.17 -0.76 10.63
CA ASP A 385 -7.86 -0.74 11.91
C ASP A 385 -7.35 -1.95 12.68
N PHE A 386 -6.39 -1.72 13.58
CA PHE A 386 -6.18 -2.64 14.67
C PHE A 386 -7.38 -2.43 15.57
N GLN A 387 -8.42 -3.21 15.34
CA GLN A 387 -9.51 -3.38 16.28
C GLN A 387 -9.07 -4.56 17.15
N PRO A 388 -8.35 -4.33 18.27
CA PRO A 388 -8.05 -5.43 19.15
C PRO A 388 -9.37 -5.88 19.73
N THR A 389 -9.86 -7.04 19.30
CA THR A 389 -10.85 -7.78 20.08
C THR A 389 -10.13 -8.35 21.30
N VAL A 390 -9.82 -7.49 22.28
CA VAL A 390 -9.45 -7.98 23.60
C VAL A 390 -10.76 -8.34 24.27
N SER A 391 -11.11 -9.62 24.24
CA SER A 391 -12.10 -10.13 25.17
C SER A 391 -11.49 -10.05 26.58
N ASN A 392 -11.85 -9.02 27.35
CA ASN A 392 -11.82 -9.16 28.80
C ASN A 392 -13.05 -9.99 29.19
N LEU A 393 -12.99 -11.29 28.89
CA LEU A 393 -13.74 -12.22 29.70
C LEU A 393 -12.97 -12.26 31.03
N PRO A 394 -13.57 -11.86 32.17
CA PRO A 394 -12.99 -12.23 33.45
C PRO A 394 -12.70 -13.74 33.43
N PRO A 395 -11.66 -14.23 34.13
CA PRO A 395 -11.33 -15.64 34.13
C PRO A 395 -12.63 -16.41 34.32
N ALA A 396 -13.00 -17.18 33.29
CA ALA A 396 -14.28 -17.87 33.30
C ALA A 396 -14.30 -18.62 34.63
N ALA A 397 -15.28 -18.28 35.48
CA ALA A 397 -15.56 -19.08 36.66
C ALA A 397 -15.52 -20.53 36.17
N PRO A 398 -14.73 -21.41 36.81
CA PRO A 398 -14.43 -22.74 36.29
C PRO A 398 -15.74 -23.30 35.80
N LYS A 399 -15.82 -23.60 34.49
CA LYS A 399 -17.04 -24.14 33.88
C LYS A 399 -17.46 -25.26 34.80
N LYS A 400 -18.52 -25.06 35.59
CA LYS A 400 -19.11 -26.14 36.38
C LYS A 400 -19.54 -27.13 35.34
N SER A 401 -18.72 -28.15 35.19
CA SER A 401 -18.94 -29.23 34.26
C SER A 401 -20.33 -29.74 34.55
N LYS A 402 -21.27 -29.47 33.63
CA LYS A 402 -22.60 -30.05 33.71
C LYS A 402 -22.55 -31.58 33.60
N THR A 403 -21.37 -32.18 33.40
CA THR A 403 -21.17 -33.64 33.51
C THR A 403 -21.68 -34.16 34.85
N GLY A 404 -21.49 -33.46 35.98
CA GLY A 404 -22.06 -33.90 37.26
C GLY A 404 -23.59 -33.85 37.31
N LEU A 405 -24.21 -32.83 36.69
CA LEU A 405 -25.66 -32.68 36.61
C LEU A 405 -26.29 -33.67 35.61
N ILE A 406 -25.64 -33.90 34.47
CA ILE A 406 -26.09 -34.83 33.42
C ILE A 406 -25.91 -36.27 33.90
N VAL A 407 -24.77 -36.62 34.51
CA VAL A 407 -24.56 -37.93 35.15
C VAL A 407 -25.55 -38.10 36.30
N GLY A 408 -25.78 -37.06 37.11
CA GLY A 408 -26.79 -37.08 38.18
C GLY A 408 -28.20 -37.38 37.66
N ILE A 409 -28.68 -36.65 36.65
CA ILE A 409 -30.01 -36.87 36.05
C ILE A 409 -30.09 -38.26 35.41
N VAL A 410 -29.08 -38.68 34.65
CA VAL A 410 -29.08 -39.99 33.97
C VAL A 410 -29.07 -41.14 34.99
N VAL A 411 -28.27 -41.04 36.05
CA VAL A 411 -28.23 -42.04 37.13
C VAL A 411 -29.54 -42.04 37.89
N SER A 412 -30.12 -40.88 38.23
CA SER A 412 -31.42 -40.81 38.90
C SER A 412 -32.55 -41.40 38.05
N VAL A 413 -32.59 -41.11 36.74
CA VAL A 413 -33.57 -41.71 35.83
C VAL A 413 -33.36 -43.22 35.72
N ALA A 414 -32.12 -43.69 35.57
CA ALA A 414 -31.82 -45.12 35.49
C ALA A 414 -32.20 -45.88 36.78
N VAL A 415 -31.92 -45.30 37.95
CA VAL A 415 -32.30 -45.87 39.25
C VAL A 415 -33.83 -45.88 39.41
N LEU A 416 -34.53 -44.80 39.04
CA LEU A 416 -36.00 -44.76 39.06
C LEU A 416 -36.62 -45.76 38.10
N SER A 417 -36.03 -45.94 36.91
CA SER A 417 -36.46 -46.98 35.96
C SER A 417 -36.25 -48.39 36.51
N LEU A 418 -35.10 -48.66 37.15
CA LEU A 418 -34.84 -49.94 37.80
C LEU A 418 -35.78 -50.21 38.98
N ILE A 419 -36.07 -49.20 39.81
CA ILE A 419 -37.05 -49.31 40.90
C ILE A 419 -38.44 -49.56 40.34
N ALA A 420 -38.84 -48.89 39.26
CA ALA A 420 -40.13 -49.11 38.61
C ALA A 420 -40.22 -50.54 38.03
N ILE A 421 -39.17 -51.04 37.37
CA ILE A 421 -39.10 -52.43 36.88
C ILE A 421 -39.19 -53.41 38.04
N PHE A 422 -38.46 -53.17 39.14
CA PHE A 422 -38.52 -54.01 40.33
C PHE A 422 -39.89 -53.96 41.01
N ALA A 423 -40.54 -52.80 41.07
CA ALA A 423 -41.88 -52.64 41.59
C ALA A 423 -42.92 -53.36 40.72
N VAL A 424 -42.78 -53.32 39.39
CA VAL A 424 -43.62 -54.12 38.48
C VAL A 424 -43.39 -55.62 38.72
N PHE A 425 -42.14 -56.06 38.88
CA PHE A 425 -41.83 -57.46 39.17
C PHE A 425 -42.37 -57.91 40.53
N TYR A 426 -42.24 -57.06 41.55
CA TYR A 426 -42.75 -57.29 42.90
C TYR A 426 -44.28 -57.31 42.92
N CYS A 427 -44.95 -56.39 42.23
CA CYS A 427 -46.41 -56.40 42.09
C CYS A 427 -46.91 -57.64 41.33
N ARG A 428 -46.19 -58.10 40.30
CA ARG A 428 -46.55 -59.34 39.59
C ARG A 428 -46.38 -60.57 40.47
N ARG A 429 -45.32 -60.62 41.28
CA ARG A 429 -45.10 -61.71 42.24
C ARG A 429 -46.13 -61.70 43.36
N LYS A 430 -46.40 -60.53 43.96
CA LYS A 430 -47.42 -60.39 45.00
C LYS A 430 -48.83 -60.71 44.49
N ARG A 431 -49.13 -60.42 43.21
CA ARG A 431 -50.41 -60.81 42.62
C ARG A 431 -50.54 -62.33 42.49
N SER A 432 -49.46 -63.03 42.16
CA SER A 432 -49.39 -64.50 42.19
C SER A 432 -49.62 -65.06 43.60
N ASP A 433 -49.01 -64.45 44.62
CA ASP A 433 -49.16 -64.91 46.02
C ASP A 433 -50.58 -64.63 46.57
N ILE A 434 -51.22 -63.52 46.16
CA ILE A 434 -52.61 -63.20 46.55
C ILE A 434 -53.60 -64.14 45.86
N ASP A 435 -53.40 -64.45 44.58
CA ASP A 435 -54.28 -65.37 43.85
C ASP A 435 -54.24 -66.79 44.50
N GLU A 436 -53.08 -67.24 44.99
CA GLU A 436 -52.95 -68.50 45.76
C GLU A 436 -53.59 -68.43 47.16
N GLU A 437 -53.48 -67.31 47.88
CA GLU A 437 -54.09 -67.15 49.22
C GLU A 437 -55.63 -67.01 49.15
N GLU A 438 -56.15 -66.35 48.12
CA GLU A 438 -57.60 -66.20 47.89
C GLU A 438 -58.25 -67.54 47.48
N GLU A 439 -57.53 -68.37 46.71
CA GLU A 439 -57.96 -69.74 46.39
C GLU A 439 -58.00 -70.63 47.65
N LEU A 440 -57.01 -70.53 48.54
CA LEU A 440 -56.98 -71.24 49.83
C LEU A 440 -58.07 -70.77 50.81
N LYS A 441 -58.37 -69.47 50.86
CA LYS A 441 -59.48 -68.93 51.69
C LYS A 441 -60.83 -69.37 51.21
N ASN A 442 -61.10 -69.34 49.90
CA ASN A 442 -62.35 -69.85 49.35
C ASN A 442 -62.50 -71.37 49.60
N ALA A 443 -61.43 -72.14 49.47
CA ALA A 443 -61.44 -73.58 49.71
C ALA A 443 -61.65 -73.94 51.20
N THR A 444 -61.36 -73.05 52.14
CA THR A 444 -61.44 -73.34 53.59
C THR A 444 -62.50 -72.52 54.34
N ASP A 445 -63.34 -71.78 53.61
CA ASP A 445 -64.28 -70.78 54.15
C ASP A 445 -63.59 -69.81 55.12
N ASP A 446 -62.56 -69.14 54.61
CA ASP A 446 -61.75 -68.12 55.29
C ASP A 446 -61.17 -68.60 56.64
N PHE A 447 -60.65 -69.83 56.67
CA PHE A 447 -60.04 -70.44 57.86
C PHE A 447 -60.97 -70.42 59.10
N ASN A 448 -62.26 -70.65 58.88
CA ASN A 448 -63.26 -70.72 59.94
C ASN A 448 -62.84 -71.76 61.02
N SER A 449 -62.83 -71.34 62.29
CA SER A 449 -62.41 -72.18 63.41
C SER A 449 -63.22 -73.47 63.56
N ALA A 450 -64.46 -73.50 63.06
CA ALA A 450 -65.27 -74.71 63.02
C ALA A 450 -64.68 -75.82 62.12
N ASN A 451 -63.87 -75.44 61.12
CA ASN A 451 -63.24 -76.36 60.18
C ASN A 451 -61.78 -76.67 60.54
N LYS A 452 -61.27 -76.16 61.68
CA LYS A 452 -59.91 -76.42 62.14
C LYS A 452 -59.81 -77.85 62.68
N LEU A 453 -59.00 -78.69 62.04
CA LEU A 453 -58.81 -80.10 62.39
C LEU A 453 -57.75 -80.30 63.49
N GLY A 454 -56.80 -79.36 63.62
CA GLY A 454 -55.75 -79.41 64.64
C GLY A 454 -54.60 -78.44 64.36
N GLU A 455 -53.68 -78.30 65.31
CA GLU A 455 -52.49 -77.44 65.19
C GLU A 455 -51.26 -78.17 65.74
N GLY A 456 -50.19 -78.23 64.93
CA GLY A 456 -48.94 -78.91 65.26
C GLY A 456 -47.72 -78.01 65.01
N GLY A 457 -46.51 -78.54 65.19
CA GLY A 457 -45.24 -77.80 65.09
C GLY A 457 -44.92 -77.15 63.73
N PHE A 458 -45.79 -77.31 62.73
CA PHE A 458 -45.69 -76.70 61.41
C PHE A 458 -46.93 -75.89 60.99
N GLY A 459 -47.87 -75.62 61.91
CA GLY A 459 -49.05 -74.77 61.67
C GLY A 459 -50.41 -75.45 61.88
N SER A 460 -51.48 -74.69 61.65
CA SER A 460 -52.88 -75.11 61.76
C SER A 460 -53.37 -75.78 60.48
N VAL A 461 -54.13 -76.88 60.59
CA VAL A 461 -54.70 -77.62 59.45
C VAL A 461 -56.22 -77.45 59.46
N TYR A 462 -56.79 -77.05 58.31
CA TYR A 462 -58.22 -76.82 58.12
C TYR A 462 -58.80 -77.79 57.10
N LYS A 463 -60.07 -78.16 57.28
CA LYS A 463 -60.81 -78.99 56.34
C LYS A 463 -61.24 -78.15 55.14
N VAL A 464 -60.91 -78.60 53.93
CA VAL A 464 -61.36 -77.98 52.67
C VAL A 464 -62.83 -78.30 52.42
N ILE A 465 -63.62 -77.26 52.11
CA ILE A 465 -65.04 -77.33 51.77
C ILE A 465 -65.14 -77.34 50.24
N ASN A 466 -65.75 -78.38 49.69
CA ASN A 466 -66.06 -78.48 48.26
C ASN A 466 -67.41 -77.85 47.93
#